data_AF-A0A9J6FV43-F1
#
_entry.id   AF-A0A9J6FV43-F1
#
_cell.length_a   1.000
_cell.length_b   1.000
_cell.length_c   1.000
_cell.angle_alpha   90.00
_cell.angle_beta   90.00
_cell.angle_gamma   90.00
#
_symmetry.space_group_name_H-M   'P 1'
#
loop_
_entity.id
_entity.type
_entity.pdbx_description
1 polymer ?
#
loop_
_entity_poly.entity_id
_entity_poly.type
_entity_poly.pdbx_seq_one_letter_code
_entity_poly.pdbx_strand_id
1 'polypeptide(L)'
;MMSADELEVIDMRLRQITQNVLQEFGGLDMILCCGLGQLPAVRASEIYKHTKNANRVFASNVKWHTVLQVSLVQVVRQKDANLSIILTKVRDGVALERDKRNLIESRVATPAMATILAPDDVRLYYSKEAVSACNVALIKGDPDSDQILALYELRGRVTESDRK
;
A
#
# COMPACT_ATOMS: atom_id res chain seq x y z
N MET A 1 2.82 0.93 4.22
CA MET A 1 2.27 -0.32 4.76
C MET A 1 3.38 -1.00 5.54
N MET A 2 3.29 -1.05 6.86
CA MET A 2 4.29 -1.62 7.76
C MET A 2 3.54 -2.46 8.81
N SER A 3 4.05 -3.64 9.15
CA SER A 3 3.44 -4.47 10.18
C SER A 3 3.90 -4.06 11.59
N ALA A 4 3.17 -4.51 12.61
CA ALA A 4 3.57 -4.32 14.00
C ALA A 4 4.94 -4.93 14.30
N ASP A 5 5.19 -6.15 13.79
CA ASP A 5 6.44 -6.87 14.00
C ASP A 5 7.64 -6.12 13.39
N GLU A 6 7.46 -5.50 12.22
CA GLU A 6 8.51 -4.68 11.60
C GLU A 6 8.84 -3.46 12.44
N LEU A 7 7.83 -2.78 12.96
CA LEU A 7 8.03 -1.61 13.83
C LEU A 7 8.69 -2.00 15.16
N GLU A 8 8.33 -3.15 15.74
CA GLU A 8 8.95 -3.69 16.95
C GLU A 8 10.44 -4.02 16.72
N VAL A 9 10.78 -4.60 15.56
CA VAL A 9 12.18 -4.85 15.19
C VAL A 9 12.95 -3.54 15.03
N ILE A 10 12.35 -2.53 14.40
CA ILE A 10 12.97 -1.20 14.25
C ILE A 10 13.25 -0.60 15.63
N ASP A 11 12.26 -0.55 16.51
CA ASP A 11 12.40 -0.05 17.88
C ASP A 11 13.53 -0.78 18.63
N MET A 12 13.51 -2.12 18.62
CA MET A 12 14.55 -2.94 19.25
C MET A 12 15.94 -2.61 18.73
N ARG A 13 16.11 -2.50 17.41
CA ARG A 13 17.41 -2.20 16.79
C ARG A 13 17.89 -0.80 17.15
N LEU A 14 17.01 0.19 17.17
CA LEU A 14 17.39 1.56 17.53
C LEU A 14 17.82 1.65 18.99
N ARG A 15 17.13 0.97 19.92
CA ARG A 15 17.55 0.86 21.32
C ARG A 15 18.93 0.20 21.49
N GLN A 16 19.22 -0.84 20.70
CA GLN A 16 20.54 -1.48 20.69
C GLN A 16 21.64 -0.56 20.17
N ILE A 17 21.40 0.15 19.06
CA ILE A 17 22.38 1.04 18.43
C ILE A 17 22.70 2.23 19.34
N THR A 18 21.67 2.83 19.93
CA THR A 18 21.80 4.00 20.81
C THR A 18 22.25 3.65 22.23
N GLN A 19 22.30 2.36 22.57
CA GLN A 19 22.50 1.87 23.94
C GLN A 19 21.47 2.43 24.95
N ASN A 20 20.32 2.89 24.45
CA ASN A 20 19.24 3.47 25.25
C ASN A 20 18.03 2.52 25.24
N VAL A 21 18.03 1.55 26.15
CA VAL A 21 17.00 0.50 26.21
C VAL A 21 15.69 0.93 26.87
N LEU A 22 15.74 2.02 27.65
CA LEU A 22 14.61 2.50 28.45
C LEU A 22 13.64 3.38 27.65
N GLN A 23 14.14 4.09 26.65
CA GLN A 23 13.33 4.96 25.80
C GLN A 23 12.94 4.26 24.49
N GLU A 24 11.72 4.54 24.02
CA GLU A 24 11.26 4.07 22.72
C GLU A 24 12.14 4.64 21.60
N PHE A 25 12.39 3.81 20.58
CA PHE A 25 13.26 4.10 19.45
C PHE A 25 14.65 4.60 19.86
N GLY A 26 15.13 4.26 21.06
CA GLY A 26 16.42 4.71 21.57
C GLY A 26 16.47 6.19 21.98
N GLY A 27 15.32 6.83 22.18
CA GLY A 27 15.22 8.26 22.47
C GLY A 27 15.29 9.17 21.24
N LEU A 28 15.14 8.59 20.04
CA LEU A 28 15.11 9.35 18.79
C LEU A 28 13.72 9.92 18.53
N ASP A 29 13.68 11.13 17.96
CA ASP A 29 12.45 11.73 17.46
C ASP A 29 11.95 10.98 16.22
N MET A 30 10.69 10.54 16.27
CA MET A 30 10.06 9.76 15.21
C MET A 30 8.91 10.52 14.57
N ILE A 31 8.96 10.64 13.23
CA ILE A 31 7.87 11.19 12.43
C ILE A 31 7.28 10.07 11.57
N LEU A 32 6.03 9.70 11.85
CA LEU A 32 5.31 8.65 11.13
C LEU A 32 4.23 9.25 10.22
N CYS A 33 4.43 9.16 8.92
CA CYS A 33 3.46 9.60 7.92
C CYS A 33 2.65 8.39 7.42
N CYS A 34 1.33 8.38 7.65
CA CYS A 34 0.50 7.25 7.25
C CYS A 34 -0.89 7.65 6.73
N GLY A 35 -1.43 6.83 5.82
CA GLY A 35 -2.83 6.85 5.42
C GLY A 35 -3.50 5.56 5.88
N LEU A 36 -4.30 5.63 6.95
CA LEU A 36 -4.83 4.42 7.61
C LEU A 36 -5.94 3.71 6.82
N GLY A 37 -6.53 4.38 5.83
CA GLY A 37 -7.47 3.78 4.88
C GLY A 37 -6.81 3.14 3.66
N GLN A 38 -5.48 2.96 3.68
CA GLN A 38 -4.77 2.21 2.64
C GLN A 38 -4.83 0.70 2.91
N LEU A 39 -4.32 -0.09 1.97
CA LEU A 39 -4.19 -1.52 2.13
C LEU A 39 -3.40 -1.87 3.43
N PRO A 40 -3.79 -2.92 4.16
CA PRO A 40 -3.05 -3.37 5.35
C PRO A 40 -1.74 -4.04 4.95
N ALA A 41 -0.75 -4.09 5.86
CA ALA A 41 0.51 -4.79 5.60
C ALA A 41 0.28 -6.21 5.04
N VAL A 42 1.10 -6.61 4.06
CA VAL A 42 1.01 -7.95 3.47
C VAL A 42 1.27 -8.97 4.56
N ARG A 43 0.36 -9.93 4.70
CA ARG A 43 0.47 -10.97 5.71
C ARG A 43 1.18 -12.19 5.12
N ALA A 44 2.51 -12.20 5.20
CA ALA A 44 3.37 -13.33 4.83
C ALA A 44 3.89 -14.06 6.10
N SER A 45 3.03 -14.21 7.11
CA SER A 45 3.41 -14.84 8.38
C SER A 45 3.48 -16.37 8.25
N GLU A 46 4.54 -16.97 8.77
CA GLU A 46 4.70 -18.42 8.87
C GLU A 46 3.55 -19.06 9.66
N ILE A 47 3.16 -20.28 9.28
CA ILE A 47 1.97 -20.99 9.78
C ILE A 47 1.91 -21.17 11.32
N TYR A 48 3.05 -21.10 12.01
CA TYR A 48 3.13 -21.27 13.47
C TYR A 48 3.06 -19.96 14.26
N LYS A 49 3.09 -18.79 13.60
CA LYS A 49 2.97 -17.52 14.32
C LYS A 49 1.53 -17.28 14.74
N HIS A 50 1.30 -17.16 16.05
CA HIS A 50 0.03 -16.71 16.59
C HIS A 50 -0.39 -15.42 15.89
N THR A 51 -1.61 -15.43 15.37
CA THR A 51 -2.19 -14.26 14.71
C THR A 51 -2.38 -13.18 15.76
N LYS A 52 -1.51 -12.16 15.83
CA LYS A 52 -1.96 -10.89 16.43
C LYS A 52 -3.19 -10.50 15.59
N ASN A 53 -4.35 -10.36 16.24
CA ASN A 53 -5.68 -10.26 15.60
C ASN A 53 -5.83 -9.12 14.58
N ALA A 54 -4.82 -8.27 14.41
CA ALA A 54 -4.72 -7.34 13.30
C ALA A 54 -3.26 -7.21 12.84
N ASN A 55 -2.98 -7.45 11.55
CA ASN A 55 -1.72 -7.09 10.89
C ASN A 55 -1.65 -5.56 10.67
N ARG A 56 -1.86 -4.81 11.76
CA ARG A 56 -1.89 -3.35 11.81
C ARG A 56 -0.69 -2.89 12.61
N VAL A 57 -0.02 -1.84 12.16
CA VAL A 57 1.16 -1.27 12.84
C VAL A 57 0.86 -0.92 14.30
N PHE A 58 -0.37 -0.50 14.61
CA PHE A 58 -0.81 -0.15 15.95
C PHE A 58 -0.94 -1.32 16.93
N ALA A 59 -0.82 -2.56 16.46
CA ALA A 59 -0.77 -3.74 17.32
C ALA A 59 0.66 -4.01 17.87
N SER A 60 1.60 -3.09 17.67
CA SER A 60 2.96 -3.16 18.22
C SER A 60 2.99 -2.84 19.71
N ASN A 61 4.02 -3.32 20.41
CA ASN A 61 4.31 -2.97 21.80
C ASN A 61 4.77 -1.50 22.03
N VAL A 62 4.91 -0.71 20.96
CA VAL A 62 5.14 0.74 21.04
C VAL A 62 3.96 1.42 21.75
N LYS A 63 4.26 2.31 22.70
CA LYS A 63 3.29 3.07 23.48
C LYS A 63 2.71 4.22 22.64
N TRP A 64 1.79 3.92 21.74
CA TRP A 64 1.16 4.91 20.85
C TRP A 64 0.55 6.14 21.57
N HIS A 65 0.22 6.04 22.85
CA HIS A 65 -0.25 7.17 23.65
C HIS A 65 0.82 8.28 23.85
N THR A 66 2.09 8.03 23.55
CA THR A 66 3.18 9.03 23.60
C THR A 66 3.31 9.81 22.30
N VAL A 67 2.61 9.40 21.24
CA VAL A 67 2.73 9.98 19.90
C VAL A 67 1.75 11.13 19.72
N LEU A 68 2.24 12.28 19.28
CA LEU A 68 1.40 13.39 18.84
C LEU A 68 0.77 13.06 17.47
N GLN A 69 -0.56 12.94 17.43
CA GLN A 69 -1.28 12.73 16.19
C GLN A 69 -1.70 14.06 15.56
N VAL A 70 -1.28 14.30 14.31
CA VAL A 70 -1.72 15.43 13.49
C VAL A 70 -2.44 14.90 12.25
N SER A 71 -3.70 15.31 12.07
CA SER A 71 -4.51 14.88 10.92
C SER A 71 -4.55 15.93 9.83
N LEU A 72 -4.11 15.57 8.62
CA LEU A 72 -4.24 16.41 7.43
C LEU A 72 -5.66 16.27 6.85
N VAL A 73 -6.35 17.40 6.71
CA VAL A 73 -7.77 17.45 6.29
C VAL A 73 -7.96 17.80 4.82
N GLN A 74 -6.99 18.48 4.21
CA GLN A 74 -7.10 18.95 2.84
C GLN A 74 -6.58 17.91 1.84
N VAL A 75 -7.45 17.50 0.92
CA VAL A 75 -7.08 16.67 -0.23
C VAL A 75 -6.59 17.57 -1.35
N VAL A 76 -5.34 17.36 -1.78
CA VAL A 76 -4.70 18.16 -2.85
C VAL A 76 -4.55 17.42 -4.19
N ARG A 77 -4.76 16.09 -4.20
CA ARG A 77 -4.53 15.26 -5.39
C ARG A 77 -5.65 15.41 -6.41
N GLN A 78 -6.90 15.41 -5.96
CA GLN A 78 -8.06 15.52 -6.85
C GLN A 78 -8.49 16.99 -6.94
N LYS A 79 -8.54 17.52 -8.16
CA LYS A 79 -9.08 18.87 -8.42
C LYS A 79 -10.61 18.93 -8.21
N ASP A 80 -11.30 17.82 -8.44
CA ASP A 80 -12.74 17.71 -8.24
C ASP A 80 -13.08 17.42 -6.76
N ALA A 81 -13.71 18.40 -6.11
CA ALA A 81 -14.15 18.30 -4.72
C ALA A 81 -15.21 17.20 -4.52
N ASN A 82 -16.11 17.00 -5.48
CA ASN A 82 -17.15 15.97 -5.39
C ASN A 82 -16.52 14.57 -5.42
N LEU A 83 -15.57 14.34 -6.33
CA LEU A 83 -14.80 13.09 -6.36
C LEU A 83 -14.01 12.87 -5.07
N SER A 84 -13.40 13.92 -4.52
CA SER A 84 -12.66 13.85 -3.25
C SER A 84 -13.55 13.41 -2.08
N ILE A 85 -14.78 13.93 -2.01
CA ILE A 85 -15.77 13.55 -1.00
C ILE A 85 -16.16 12.08 -1.16
N ILE A 86 -16.39 11.63 -2.39
CA ILE A 86 -16.74 10.22 -2.67
C ILE A 86 -15.62 9.29 -2.23
N LEU A 87 -14.37 9.56 -2.63
CA LEU A 87 -13.22 8.73 -2.27
C LEU A 87 -12.98 8.71 -0.75
N THR A 88 -13.22 9.84 -0.07
CA THR A 88 -13.15 9.93 1.40
C THR A 88 -14.21 9.04 2.06
N LYS A 89 -15.47 9.07 1.59
CA LYS A 89 -16.52 8.18 2.10
C LYS A 89 -16.18 6.70 1.87
N VAL A 90 -15.65 6.36 0.69
CA VAL A 90 -15.21 4.99 0.38
C VAL A 90 -14.09 4.54 1.34
N ARG A 91 -13.09 5.39 1.56
CA ARG A 91 -12.00 5.16 2.51
C ARG A 91 -12.53 4.86 3.93
N ASP A 92 -13.51 5.63 4.37
CA ASP A 92 -14.07 5.55 5.72
C ASP A 92 -15.14 4.45 5.86
N GLY A 93 -15.44 3.71 4.79
CA GLY A 93 -16.47 2.66 4.80
C GLY A 93 -17.89 3.20 4.91
N VAL A 94 -18.11 4.48 4.60
CA VAL A 94 -19.42 5.15 4.69
C VAL A 94 -20.21 4.89 3.42
N ALA A 95 -21.48 4.48 3.57
CA ALA A 95 -22.37 4.22 2.44
C ALA A 95 -22.51 5.45 1.53
N LEU A 96 -22.39 5.23 0.22
CA LEU A 96 -22.60 6.25 -0.80
C LEU A 96 -24.09 6.40 -1.12
N GLU A 97 -24.54 7.66 -1.23
CA GLU A 97 -25.82 8.04 -1.83
C GLU A 97 -25.90 7.55 -3.29
N ARG A 98 -27.13 7.38 -3.78
CA ARG A 98 -27.39 6.81 -5.12
C ARG A 98 -26.68 7.58 -6.23
N ASP A 99 -26.75 8.90 -6.23
CA ASP A 99 -26.15 9.72 -7.29
C ASP A 99 -24.62 9.62 -7.32
N LYS A 100 -24.00 9.56 -6.15
CA LYS A 100 -22.55 9.38 -5.99
C LYS A 100 -22.10 7.99 -6.46
N ARG A 101 -22.92 6.97 -6.21
CA ARG A 101 -22.68 5.61 -6.70
C ARG A 101 -22.80 5.54 -8.22
N ASN A 102 -23.88 6.10 -8.78
CA ASN A 102 -24.07 6.18 -10.23
C ASN A 102 -22.89 6.87 -10.92
N LEU A 103 -22.31 7.92 -10.31
CA LEU A 103 -21.12 8.57 -10.83
C LEU A 103 -19.90 7.63 -10.91
N ILE A 104 -19.67 6.79 -9.89
CA ILE A 104 -18.58 5.82 -9.91
C ILE A 104 -18.85 4.71 -10.93
N GLU A 105 -20.07 4.17 -10.94
CA GLU A 105 -20.48 3.10 -11.85
C GLU A 105 -20.43 3.54 -13.32
N SER A 106 -20.76 4.80 -13.62
CA SER A 106 -20.65 5.36 -14.98
C SER A 106 -19.22 5.39 -15.54
N ARG A 107 -18.21 5.26 -14.67
CA ARG A 107 -16.79 5.25 -15.03
C ARG A 107 -16.20 3.85 -15.15
N VAL A 108 -17.02 2.81 -14.95
CA VAL A 108 -16.59 1.42 -15.13
C VAL A 108 -16.47 1.14 -16.62
N ALA A 109 -15.24 0.97 -17.09
CA ALA A 109 -14.95 0.57 -18.45
C ALA A 109 -14.56 -0.91 -18.51
N THR A 110 -14.95 -1.59 -19.59
CA THR A 110 -14.44 -2.93 -19.88
C THR A 110 -12.96 -2.85 -20.32
N PRO A 111 -12.17 -3.94 -20.20
CA PRO A 111 -10.77 -3.95 -20.64
C PRO A 111 -10.60 -3.57 -22.13
N ALA A 112 -11.55 -3.98 -22.98
CA ALA A 112 -11.55 -3.61 -24.39
C ALA A 112 -11.77 -2.10 -24.58
N MET A 113 -12.75 -1.52 -23.89
CA MET A 113 -13.00 -0.07 -23.91
C MET A 113 -11.82 0.72 -23.39
N ALA A 114 -11.18 0.27 -22.30
CA ALA A 114 -10.01 0.94 -21.73
C ALA A 114 -8.85 1.01 -22.74
N THR A 115 -8.66 -0.04 -23.55
CA THR A 115 -7.60 -0.06 -24.57
C THR A 115 -7.86 0.91 -25.72
N ILE A 116 -9.12 1.23 -25.99
CA ILE A 116 -9.50 2.21 -27.03
C ILE A 116 -9.48 3.64 -26.48
N LEU A 117 -10.06 3.85 -25.30
CA LEU A 117 -10.26 5.17 -24.71
C LEU A 117 -8.99 5.75 -24.08
N ALA A 118 -8.12 4.88 -23.59
CA ALA A 118 -6.95 5.24 -22.81
C ALA A 118 -5.81 4.22 -23.04
N PRO A 119 -5.25 4.17 -24.27
CA PRO A 119 -4.21 3.21 -24.62
C PRO A 119 -2.94 3.38 -23.78
N ASP A 120 -2.59 4.63 -23.43
CA ASP A 120 -1.34 4.99 -22.76
C ASP A 120 -1.46 5.15 -21.24
N ASP A 121 -2.64 4.87 -20.67
CA ASP A 121 -2.90 5.06 -19.25
C ASP A 121 -2.33 3.92 -18.37
N VAL A 122 -2.03 4.27 -17.12
CA VAL A 122 -1.61 3.31 -16.10
C VAL A 122 -2.77 2.42 -15.68
N ARG A 123 -2.58 1.10 -15.79
CA ARG A 123 -3.57 0.09 -15.40
C ARG A 123 -3.19 -0.54 -14.07
N LEU A 124 -4.15 -0.57 -13.14
CA LEU A 124 -3.99 -1.19 -11.82
C LEU A 124 -4.74 -2.52 -11.77
N TYR A 125 -4.07 -3.56 -11.28
CA TYR A 125 -4.62 -4.90 -11.16
C TYR A 125 -4.48 -5.42 -9.74
N TYR A 126 -5.32 -6.39 -9.39
CA TYR A 126 -5.31 -7.03 -8.09
C TYR A 126 -4.11 -7.98 -7.89
N SER A 127 -3.67 -8.67 -8.94
CA SER A 127 -2.65 -9.72 -8.87
C SER A 127 -1.46 -9.46 -9.78
N LYS A 128 -0.30 -10.02 -9.43
CA LYS A 128 0.93 -9.89 -10.23
C LYS A 128 0.81 -10.59 -11.58
N GLU A 129 0.10 -11.71 -11.63
CA GLU A 129 -0.10 -12.50 -12.85
C GLU A 129 -0.87 -11.68 -13.90
N ALA A 130 -1.91 -10.94 -13.46
CA ALA A 130 -2.66 -10.04 -14.32
C ALA A 130 -1.81 -8.85 -14.82
N VAL A 131 -0.96 -8.28 -13.95
CA VAL A 131 0.00 -7.24 -14.35
C VAL A 131 0.95 -7.78 -15.42
N SER A 132 1.58 -8.93 -15.17
CA SER A 132 2.53 -9.54 -16.10
C SER A 132 1.88 -9.86 -17.45
N ALA A 133 0.67 -10.43 -17.44
CA ALA A 133 -0.06 -10.72 -18.66
C ALA A 133 -0.35 -9.45 -19.47
N CYS A 134 -0.76 -8.36 -18.81
CA CYS A 134 -1.00 -7.08 -19.48
C CYS A 134 0.29 -6.48 -20.05
N ASN A 135 1.36 -6.45 -19.26
CA ASN A 135 2.64 -5.88 -19.69
C ASN A 135 3.23 -6.64 -20.88
N VAL A 136 3.20 -7.98 -20.84
CA VAL A 136 3.68 -8.81 -21.95
C VAL A 136 2.87 -8.55 -23.23
N ALA A 137 1.55 -8.39 -23.12
CA ALA A 137 0.70 -8.10 -24.27
C ALA A 137 1.00 -6.71 -24.87
N LEU A 138 1.24 -5.70 -24.03
CA LEU A 138 1.60 -4.35 -24.47
C LEU A 138 2.98 -4.31 -25.14
N ILE A 139 3.99 -4.92 -24.51
CA ILE A 139 5.37 -4.94 -25.02
C ILE A 139 5.43 -5.68 -26.36
N LYS A 140 4.79 -6.84 -26.49
CA LYS A 140 4.77 -7.59 -27.76
C LYS A 140 4.04 -6.87 -28.90
N GLY A 141 3.16 -5.93 -28.57
CA GLY A 141 2.47 -5.09 -29.55
C GLY A 141 3.28 -3.88 -30.01
N ASP A 142 4.42 -3.60 -29.38
CA ASP A 142 5.28 -2.47 -29.71
C ASP A 142 6.37 -2.88 -30.72
N PRO A 143 6.40 -2.27 -31.93
CA PRO A 143 7.36 -2.61 -32.97
C PRO A 143 8.83 -2.30 -32.60
N ASP A 144 9.11 -1.50 -31.56
CA ASP A 144 10.46 -1.17 -31.09
C ASP A 144 10.90 -1.96 -29.84
N SER A 145 10.16 -3.00 -29.45
CA SER A 145 10.30 -3.70 -28.16
C SER A 145 11.55 -4.60 -27.99
N ASP A 146 12.36 -4.80 -29.04
CA ASP A 146 13.57 -5.65 -28.98
C ASP A 146 14.68 -5.12 -28.05
N GLN A 147 14.55 -3.91 -27.49
CA GLN A 147 15.61 -3.28 -26.67
C GLN A 147 15.30 -3.05 -25.19
N ILE A 148 14.10 -3.33 -24.67
CA ILE A 148 13.75 -2.97 -23.28
C ILE A 148 13.09 -4.13 -22.53
N LEU A 149 13.84 -5.21 -22.33
CA LEU A 149 13.49 -6.26 -21.38
C LEU A 149 14.49 -6.30 -20.21
N ALA A 150 14.59 -5.19 -19.48
CA ALA A 150 15.03 -5.23 -18.09
C ALA A 150 13.79 -5.48 -17.21
N LEU A 151 13.36 -6.74 -17.16
CA LEU A 151 12.30 -7.20 -16.27
C LEU A 151 12.85 -7.11 -14.84
N TYR A 152 12.70 -5.94 -14.20
CA TYR A 152 13.01 -5.78 -12.79
C TYR A 152 11.97 -6.54 -11.97
N GLU A 153 12.23 -7.83 -11.75
CA GLU A 153 11.58 -8.58 -10.69
C GLU A 153 12.00 -7.94 -9.35
N LEU A 154 11.13 -7.13 -8.76
CA LEU A 154 11.18 -6.85 -7.33
C LEU A 154 10.90 -8.15 -6.60
N ARG A 155 11.96 -8.96 -6.40
CA ARG A 155 11.94 -10.06 -5.46
C ARG A 155 11.61 -9.46 -4.10
N GLY A 156 10.44 -9.83 -3.56
CA GLY A 156 10.14 -9.58 -2.15
C GLY A 156 11.19 -10.22 -1.26
N ARG A 157 11.17 -9.92 0.05
CA ARG A 157 12.13 -10.47 1.02
C ARG A 157 12.33 -11.97 0.78
N VAL A 158 13.53 -12.31 0.33
CA VAL A 158 14.04 -13.69 0.25
C VAL A 158 14.07 -14.19 1.70
N THR A 159 13.28 -15.21 2.00
CA THR A 159 13.35 -15.88 3.29
C THR A 159 14.60 -16.77 3.31
N GLU A 160 15.18 -17.06 4.47
CA GLU A 160 16.37 -17.95 4.54
C GLU A 160 16.12 -19.34 3.91
N SER A 161 14.85 -19.76 3.85
CA SER A 161 14.38 -20.96 3.15
C SER A 161 14.65 -20.95 1.64
N ASP A 162 14.74 -19.77 1.02
CA ASP A 162 14.95 -19.59 -0.43
C ASP A 162 16.44 -19.56 -0.82
N ARG A 163 17.36 -19.70 0.15
CA ARG A 163 18.83 -19.66 -0.05
C ARG A 163 19.49 -21.05 -0.05
N LYS A 164 18.72 -22.14 -0.18
CA LYS A 164 19.27 -23.50 -0.28
C LYS A 164 19.42 -23.97 -1.72
#